data_AF-A0A5U5ATY7-F1
#
_entry.id   AF-A0A5U5ATY7-F1
#
_cell.length_a   1.000
_cell.length_b   1.000
_cell.length_c   1.000
_cell.angle_alpha   90.00
_cell.angle_beta   90.00
_cell.angle_gamma   90.00
#
_symmetry.space_group_name_H-M   'P 1'
#
loop_
_entity.id
_entity.type
_entity.pdbx_description
1 polymer ?
#
loop_
_entity_poly.entity_id
_entity_poly.type
_entity_poly.pdbx_seq_one_letter_code
_entity_poly.pdbx_strand_id
1 'polypeptide(L)'
;MPFHVGGGCLPATISNHRIYLIALFNTQPEMSSWEKMKEFFCSTHQTEALECIWMICHPPAGTTREDVVRRFERLRMLAYAGCEENIHSGRHGESNFCILDAGNQEILSVTLDDAGNYTVNCQGYHETHRLTLDTAQGEECTGHAEGASGTLRTSLLPATTTPQTAAEYEAAWSEWKRAAPEGESRGRAEAVKRMRACLKKGNSVLYVGRVGLTTLPDLLPPNITTLFIPGNTLTRLPALPPGLRELSVSYNQLTRLPQLPPGLCKLSVFNNQLTSLPALPSGLQILWAYRNRLTRLPALPPGLRELSVYRNQLTRLPESITGLSSEATVN
;
A
#
# COMPACT_ATOMS: atom_id res chain seq x y z
N MET A 1 7.44 -17.13 -1.74
CA MET A 1 8.35 -17.41 -0.59
C MET A 1 9.09 -16.14 -0.22
N PRO A 2 9.35 -15.86 1.06
CA PRO A 2 10.07 -14.66 1.50
C PRO A 2 11.57 -14.73 1.17
N PHE A 3 12.22 -13.58 0.98
CA PHE A 3 13.66 -13.47 0.72
C PHE A 3 14.46 -13.67 2.02
N HIS A 4 15.46 -14.55 2.03
CA HIS A 4 16.24 -14.89 3.22
C HIS A 4 17.66 -14.31 3.16
N VAL A 5 18.10 -13.72 4.26
CA VAL A 5 19.35 -12.94 4.35
C VAL A 5 20.19 -13.41 5.55
N GLY A 6 21.51 -13.42 5.37
CA GLY A 6 22.51 -13.74 6.39
C GLY A 6 23.07 -15.16 6.30
N GLY A 7 24.08 -15.47 7.13
CA GLY A 7 24.68 -16.80 7.23
C GLY A 7 24.56 -17.38 8.65
N GLY A 8 24.15 -18.65 8.77
CA GLY A 8 24.15 -19.39 10.05
C GLY A 8 22.79 -19.88 10.55
N CYS A 9 22.68 -20.14 11.86
CA CYS A 9 21.58 -20.88 12.51
C CYS A 9 20.21 -20.17 12.53
N LEU A 10 20.13 -18.86 12.23
CA LEU A 10 18.89 -18.05 12.28
C LEU A 10 18.87 -16.99 11.15
N PRO A 11 18.47 -17.33 9.91
CA PRO A 11 18.39 -16.35 8.82
C PRO A 11 17.27 -15.32 9.04
N ALA A 12 17.50 -14.09 8.59
CA ALA A 12 16.44 -13.09 8.52
C ALA A 12 15.51 -13.37 7.35
N THR A 13 14.24 -13.02 7.50
CA THR A 13 13.21 -13.27 6.50
C THR A 13 12.54 -11.96 6.11
N ILE A 14 12.69 -11.56 4.86
CA ILE A 14 12.08 -10.38 4.26
C ILE A 14 10.90 -10.85 3.40
N SER A 15 9.68 -10.68 3.90
CA SER A 15 8.47 -11.11 3.18
C SER A 15 8.26 -10.35 1.87
N ASN A 16 7.66 -10.99 0.87
CA ASN A 16 7.25 -10.36 -0.40
C ASN A 16 6.38 -9.13 -0.15
N HIS A 17 5.50 -9.19 0.85
CA HIS A 17 4.70 -8.03 1.26
C HIS A 17 5.59 -6.87 1.73
N ARG A 18 6.68 -7.13 2.46
CA ARG A 18 7.63 -6.08 2.89
C ARG A 18 8.42 -5.51 1.71
N ILE A 19 8.82 -6.32 0.73
CA ILE A 19 9.47 -5.84 -0.51
C ILE A 19 8.49 -4.95 -1.29
N TYR A 20 7.24 -5.37 -1.42
CA TYR A 20 6.17 -4.57 -2.01
C TYR A 20 5.96 -3.24 -1.28
N LEU A 21 5.94 -3.24 0.06
CA LEU A 21 5.85 -2.00 0.83
C LEU A 21 7.09 -1.12 0.63
N ILE A 22 8.29 -1.69 0.51
CA ILE A 22 9.51 -0.92 0.19
C ILE A 22 9.40 -0.30 -1.20
N ALA A 23 8.92 -1.03 -2.22
CA ALA A 23 8.66 -0.48 -3.56
C ALA A 23 7.66 0.68 -3.53
N LEU A 24 6.64 0.57 -2.70
CA LEU A 24 5.55 1.54 -2.60
C LEU A 24 5.92 2.81 -1.80
N PHE A 25 6.93 2.76 -0.92
CA PHE A 25 7.25 3.84 0.02
C PHE A 25 8.71 4.32 -0.07
N ASN A 26 8.91 5.62 -0.33
CA ASN A 26 10.23 6.26 -0.29
C ASN A 26 10.73 6.57 1.14
N THR A 27 10.33 5.75 2.12
CA THR A 27 10.81 5.82 3.51
C THR A 27 11.72 4.64 3.78
N GLN A 28 12.93 4.91 4.28
CA GLN A 28 13.88 3.85 4.59
C GLN A 28 13.24 2.82 5.54
N PRO A 29 13.34 1.52 5.25
CA PRO A 29 12.71 0.48 6.05
C PRO A 29 13.27 0.43 7.47
N GLU A 30 12.46 0.82 8.45
CA GLU A 30 12.83 0.67 9.85
C GLU A 30 12.70 -0.80 10.31
N MET A 31 13.68 -1.24 11.09
CA MET A 31 13.62 -2.53 11.78
C MET A 31 12.90 -2.39 13.11
N SER A 32 12.08 -3.39 13.45
CA SER A 32 11.49 -3.48 14.79
C SER A 32 12.59 -3.67 15.85
N SER A 33 12.31 -3.32 17.10
CA SER A 33 13.26 -3.50 18.21
C SER A 33 13.74 -4.95 18.33
N TRP A 34 12.87 -5.92 18.01
CA TRP A 34 13.23 -7.34 17.96
C TRP A 34 14.19 -7.67 16.82
N GLU A 35 14.00 -7.11 15.63
CA GLU A 35 14.91 -7.30 14.50
C GLU A 35 16.25 -6.64 14.74
N LYS A 36 16.26 -5.44 15.32
CA LYS A 36 17.49 -4.76 15.76
C LYS A 36 18.25 -5.59 16.79
N MET A 37 17.53 -6.20 17.74
CA MET A 37 18.11 -7.11 18.72
C MET A 37 18.68 -8.36 18.06
N LYS A 38 17.95 -9.01 17.15
CA LYS A 38 18.44 -10.18 16.41
C LYS A 38 19.68 -9.87 15.58
N GLU A 39 19.69 -8.76 14.83
CA GLU A 39 20.84 -8.33 14.02
C GLU A 39 22.08 -8.06 14.89
N PHE A 40 21.88 -7.58 16.13
CA PHE A 40 22.96 -7.36 17.07
C PHE A 40 23.58 -8.66 17.59
N PHE A 41 22.75 -9.69 17.82
CA PHE A 41 23.20 -11.00 18.33
C PHE A 41 23.60 -11.99 17.23
N CYS A 42 23.10 -11.81 16.02
CA CYS A 42 23.33 -12.66 14.86
C CYS A 42 23.54 -11.74 13.66
N SER A 43 24.67 -11.86 12.96
CA SER A 43 24.95 -11.10 11.72
C SER A 43 24.01 -11.55 10.59
N THR A 44 22.75 -11.14 10.67
CA THR A 44 21.71 -11.51 9.70
C THR A 44 21.73 -10.63 8.46
N HIS A 45 22.50 -9.52 8.48
CA HIS A 45 22.61 -8.54 7.41
C HIS A 45 21.25 -7.98 6.95
N GLN A 46 20.25 -8.04 7.82
CA GLN A 46 18.87 -7.70 7.50
C GLN A 46 18.74 -6.20 7.22
N THR A 47 19.41 -5.36 8.01
CA THR A 47 19.45 -3.90 7.81
C THR A 47 20.01 -3.56 6.43
N GLU A 48 21.13 -4.16 6.08
CA GLU A 48 21.87 -3.86 4.85
C GLU A 48 21.12 -4.33 3.60
N ALA A 49 20.48 -5.51 3.66
CA ALA A 49 19.63 -6.00 2.59
C ALA A 49 18.38 -5.13 2.41
N LEU A 50 17.76 -4.68 3.51
CA LEU A 50 16.62 -3.77 3.45
C LEU A 50 17.00 -2.42 2.81
N GLU A 51 18.18 -1.89 3.11
CA GLU A 51 18.71 -0.68 2.47
C GLU A 51 18.96 -0.87 0.97
N CYS A 52 19.56 -2.00 0.58
CA CYS A 52 19.79 -2.31 -0.83
C CYS A 52 18.48 -2.40 -1.61
N ILE A 53 17.47 -3.10 -1.09
CA ILE A 53 16.13 -3.20 -1.71
C ILE A 53 15.49 -1.80 -1.80
N TRP A 54 15.63 -0.98 -0.75
CA TRP A 54 15.10 0.38 -0.76
C TRP A 54 15.76 1.26 -1.82
N MET A 55 17.09 1.23 -1.95
CA MET A 55 17.82 2.00 -2.97
C MET A 55 17.57 1.52 -4.41
N ILE A 56 17.17 0.27 -4.58
CA ILE A 56 16.73 -0.27 -5.87
C ILE A 56 15.33 0.27 -6.17
N CYS A 57 14.41 0.21 -5.21
CA CYS A 57 13.07 0.73 -5.40
C CYS A 57 12.99 2.26 -5.55
N HIS A 58 13.90 2.99 -4.90
CA HIS A 58 13.93 4.45 -4.87
C HIS A 58 15.33 4.94 -5.27
N PRO A 59 15.68 4.89 -6.56
CA PRO A 59 17.00 5.31 -7.00
C PRO A 59 17.20 6.81 -6.72
N PRO A 60 18.24 7.22 -5.97
CA PRO A 60 18.55 8.64 -5.81
C PRO A 60 18.88 9.30 -7.16
N ALA A 61 18.65 10.61 -7.25
CA ALA A 61 18.94 11.37 -8.47
C ALA A 61 20.42 11.21 -8.86
N GLY A 62 20.68 10.87 -10.13
CA GLY A 62 22.03 10.57 -10.64
C GLY A 62 22.50 9.13 -10.46
N THR A 63 21.65 8.20 -9.98
CA THR A 63 21.97 6.76 -9.95
C THR A 63 22.33 6.27 -11.35
N THR A 64 23.52 5.68 -11.53
CA THR A 64 23.94 5.11 -12.81
C THR A 64 23.55 3.63 -12.94
N ARG A 65 23.71 3.06 -14.13
CA ARG A 65 23.49 1.62 -14.38
C ARG A 65 24.41 0.77 -13.49
N GLU A 66 25.66 1.19 -13.32
CA GLU A 66 26.67 0.51 -12.51
C GLU A 66 26.30 0.48 -11.02
N ASP A 67 25.68 1.55 -10.51
CA ASP A 67 25.18 1.59 -9.14
C ASP A 67 24.08 0.55 -8.89
N VAL A 68 23.20 0.36 -9.88
CA VAL A 68 22.13 -0.65 -9.82
C VAL A 68 22.72 -2.05 -9.81
N VAL A 69 23.66 -2.34 -10.72
CA VAL A 69 24.37 -3.62 -10.77
C VAL A 69 25.03 -3.91 -9.42
N ARG A 70 25.77 -2.94 -8.88
CA ARG A 70 26.47 -3.07 -7.60
C ARG A 70 25.52 -3.37 -6.44
N ARG A 71 24.31 -2.80 -6.43
CA ARG A 71 23.29 -3.05 -5.40
C ARG A 71 22.71 -4.47 -5.50
N PHE A 72 22.45 -4.96 -6.71
CA PHE A 72 22.00 -6.35 -6.92
C PHE A 72 23.09 -7.37 -6.57
N GLU A 73 24.34 -7.11 -6.92
CA GLU A 73 25.48 -7.93 -6.51
C GLU A 73 25.66 -7.92 -4.99
N ARG A 74 25.45 -6.77 -4.33
CA ARG A 74 25.49 -6.68 -2.89
C ARG A 74 24.38 -7.51 -2.25
N LEU A 75 23.14 -7.42 -2.74
CA LEU A 75 22.05 -8.29 -2.30
C LEU A 75 22.36 -9.77 -2.47
N ARG A 76 23.01 -10.14 -3.57
CA ARG A 76 23.44 -11.52 -3.82
C ARG A 76 24.45 -12.02 -2.80
N MET A 77 25.39 -11.17 -2.37
CA MET A 77 26.36 -11.51 -1.31
C MET A 77 25.74 -11.62 0.08
N LEU A 78 24.62 -10.93 0.33
CA LEU A 78 23.92 -10.96 1.62
C LEU A 78 22.87 -12.08 1.71
N ALA A 79 22.50 -12.68 0.58
CA ALA A 79 21.52 -13.75 0.52
C ALA A 79 22.01 -15.00 1.28
N TYR A 80 21.08 -15.69 1.94
CA TYR A 80 21.37 -17.00 2.56
C TYR A 80 21.70 -18.04 1.48
N ALA A 81 22.62 -18.95 1.75
CA ALA A 81 23.08 -19.97 0.79
C ALA A 81 21.90 -20.70 0.08
N GLY A 82 21.94 -20.72 -1.25
CA GLY A 82 20.88 -21.18 -2.15
C GLY A 82 19.84 -20.11 -2.53
N CYS A 83 19.81 -18.94 -1.89
CA CYS A 83 18.92 -17.83 -2.26
C CYS A 83 19.59 -16.87 -3.25
N GLU A 84 20.91 -16.91 -3.39
CA GLU A 84 21.68 -16.15 -4.38
C GLU A 84 21.29 -16.48 -5.82
N GLU A 85 20.88 -17.73 -6.08
CA GLU A 85 20.43 -18.18 -7.40
C GLU A 85 19.11 -17.52 -7.82
N ASN A 86 18.34 -16.99 -6.87
CA ASN A 86 17.08 -16.30 -7.15
C ASN A 86 17.29 -14.83 -7.56
N ILE A 87 18.52 -14.31 -7.47
CA ILE A 87 18.85 -12.95 -7.89
C ILE A 87 19.53 -13.00 -9.26
N HIS A 88 18.83 -12.52 -10.27
CA HIS A 88 19.31 -12.54 -11.65
C HIS A 88 19.64 -11.14 -12.15
N SER A 89 20.80 -11.03 -12.79
CA SER A 89 21.15 -9.95 -13.71
C SER A 89 21.13 -10.50 -15.13
N GLY A 90 20.30 -9.96 -16.02
CA GLY A 90 20.36 -10.27 -17.45
C GLY A 90 19.29 -11.26 -17.98
N ARG A 91 18.28 -11.66 -17.20
CA ARG A 91 17.35 -12.75 -17.58
C ARG A 91 16.56 -12.48 -18.87
N HIS A 92 16.30 -11.21 -19.19
CA HIS A 92 15.58 -10.75 -20.39
C HIS A 92 16.40 -9.74 -21.22
N GLY A 93 17.74 -9.77 -21.10
CA GLY A 93 18.67 -8.79 -21.69
C GLY A 93 19.52 -8.11 -20.61
N GLU A 94 20.68 -7.57 -20.98
CA GLU A 94 21.72 -7.04 -20.05
C GLU A 94 21.20 -5.97 -19.08
N SER A 95 20.07 -5.34 -19.39
CA SER A 95 19.49 -4.24 -18.63
C SER A 95 18.30 -4.64 -17.74
N ASN A 96 18.01 -5.94 -17.57
CA ASN A 96 16.95 -6.43 -16.66
C ASN A 96 17.55 -7.13 -15.43
N PHE A 97 17.14 -6.71 -14.24
CA PHE A 97 17.53 -7.28 -12.95
C PHE A 97 16.30 -7.74 -12.19
N CYS A 98 16.28 -8.95 -11.66
CA CYS A 98 15.11 -9.44 -10.92
C CYS A 98 15.46 -10.35 -9.73
N ILE A 99 14.55 -10.35 -8.76
CA ILE A 99 14.51 -11.24 -7.61
C ILE A 99 13.31 -12.16 -7.79
N LEU A 100 13.56 -13.47 -7.84
CA LEU A 100 12.53 -14.48 -8.07
C LEU A 100 12.05 -15.12 -6.76
N ASP A 101 10.83 -15.66 -6.79
CA ASP A 101 10.37 -16.61 -5.80
C ASP A 101 10.67 -18.06 -6.21
N ALA A 102 10.37 -19.02 -5.32
CA ALA A 102 10.55 -20.45 -5.56
C ALA A 102 9.73 -21.02 -6.74
N GLY A 103 8.75 -20.25 -7.26
CA GLY A 103 7.97 -20.58 -8.45
C GLY A 103 8.51 -19.90 -9.72
N ASN A 104 9.73 -19.34 -9.68
CA ASN A 104 10.36 -18.56 -10.76
C ASN A 104 9.60 -17.28 -11.15
N GLN A 105 8.69 -16.79 -10.30
CA GLN A 105 7.94 -15.55 -10.53
C GLN A 105 8.74 -14.34 -10.00
N GLU A 106 8.67 -13.22 -10.71
CA GLU A 106 9.35 -11.98 -10.32
C GLU A 106 8.67 -11.34 -9.10
N ILE A 107 9.39 -11.27 -8.00
CA ILE A 107 8.97 -10.53 -6.79
C ILE A 107 9.26 -9.04 -6.98
N LEU A 108 10.47 -8.74 -7.46
CA LEU A 108 10.95 -7.41 -7.79
C LEU A 108 11.74 -7.53 -9.08
N SER A 109 11.37 -6.78 -10.10
CA SER A 109 12.16 -6.64 -11.31
C SER A 109 12.40 -5.18 -11.64
N VAL A 110 13.53 -4.93 -12.25
CA VAL A 110 14.01 -3.61 -12.62
C VAL A 110 14.48 -3.69 -14.05
N THR A 111 13.95 -2.82 -14.90
CA THR A 111 14.38 -2.70 -16.29
C THR A 111 14.95 -1.32 -16.53
N LEU A 112 16.17 -1.28 -17.05
CA LEU A 112 16.81 -0.08 -17.57
C LEU A 112 16.69 -0.10 -19.09
N ASP A 113 16.07 0.91 -19.69
CA ASP A 113 16.11 1.04 -21.15
C ASP A 113 17.26 1.93 -21.62
N ASP A 114 17.56 1.88 -22.92
CA ASP A 114 18.62 2.70 -23.53
C ASP A 114 18.25 4.19 -23.59
N ALA A 115 17.00 4.55 -23.24
CA ALA A 115 16.51 5.91 -23.11
C ALA A 115 16.64 6.47 -21.68
N GLY A 116 17.22 5.71 -20.75
CA GLY A 116 17.47 6.12 -19.36
C GLY A 116 16.26 5.98 -18.44
N ASN A 117 15.21 5.29 -18.86
CA ASN A 117 14.09 4.97 -18.00
C ASN A 117 14.43 3.75 -17.13
N TYR A 118 14.29 3.95 -15.83
CA TYR A 118 14.44 2.96 -14.78
C TYR A 118 13.06 2.55 -14.30
N THR A 119 12.63 1.37 -14.71
CA THR A 119 11.31 0.86 -14.38
C THR A 119 11.41 -0.18 -13.28
N VAL A 120 10.81 0.11 -12.14
CA VAL A 120 10.65 -0.82 -11.01
C VAL A 120 9.29 -1.48 -11.12
N ASN A 121 9.28 -2.81 -11.13
CA ASN A 121 8.09 -3.63 -11.10
C ASN A 121 8.10 -4.53 -9.86
N CYS A 122 7.04 -4.50 -9.07
CA CYS A 122 6.93 -5.30 -7.86
C CYS A 122 5.47 -5.70 -7.62
N GLN A 123 5.10 -6.95 -7.94
CA GLN A 123 3.80 -7.54 -7.61
C GLN A 123 2.58 -6.60 -7.76
N GLY A 124 2.34 -6.11 -8.98
CA GLY A 124 1.23 -5.20 -9.30
C GLY A 124 1.52 -3.71 -9.04
N TYR A 125 2.71 -3.38 -8.52
CA TYR A 125 3.28 -2.04 -8.53
C TYR A 125 4.19 -1.86 -9.74
N HIS A 126 4.08 -0.72 -10.42
CA HIS A 126 4.94 -0.35 -11.53
C HIS A 126 5.23 1.15 -11.45
N GLU A 127 6.50 1.52 -11.33
CA GLU A 127 6.95 2.91 -11.34
C GLU A 127 8.14 3.07 -12.27
N THR A 128 8.12 4.12 -13.08
CA THR A 128 9.22 4.45 -14.00
C THR A 128 9.85 5.76 -13.57
N HIS A 129 11.11 5.70 -13.18
CA HIS A 129 11.96 6.86 -12.91
C HIS A 129 12.77 7.19 -14.15
N ARG A 130 12.89 8.47 -14.49
CA ARG A 130 13.77 8.92 -15.56
C ARG A 130 15.14 9.18 -14.94
N LEU A 131 16.10 8.29 -15.18
CA LEU A 131 17.48 8.56 -14.82
C LEU A 131 18.01 9.57 -15.84
N THR A 132 18.53 10.68 -15.33
CA THR A 132 19.20 11.68 -16.16
C THR A 132 20.43 11.02 -16.78
N LEU A 133 20.29 10.59 -18.03
CA LEU A 133 21.41 10.48 -18.95
C LEU A 133 21.84 11.93 -19.21
N ASP A 134 23.01 12.31 -18.72
CA ASP A 134 23.62 13.58 -19.09
C ASP A 134 23.88 13.59 -20.60
N THR A 135 22.93 14.14 -21.35
CA THR A 135 23.13 14.66 -22.69
C THR A 135 22.43 16.01 -22.82
N ALA A 136 23.22 16.99 -23.27
CA ALA A 136 22.97 18.42 -23.21
C ALA A 136 21.93 18.96 -24.22
N GLN A 137 21.52 20.22 -23.99
CA GLN A 137 20.74 21.16 -24.84
C GLN A 137 19.23 20.88 -24.94
N GLY A 138 18.29 21.83 -24.94
CA GLY A 138 18.27 23.30 -24.97
C GLY A 138 16.84 23.76 -25.27
N GLU A 139 16.51 25.00 -24.87
CA GLU A 139 15.40 25.89 -25.31
C GLU A 139 13.93 25.50 -24.99
N GLU A 140 13.22 26.23 -24.11
CA GLU A 140 12.55 27.55 -24.25
C GLU A 140 11.25 27.50 -25.09
N CYS A 141 10.09 27.80 -24.46
CA CYS A 141 9.16 28.83 -24.95
C CYS A 141 7.93 29.03 -24.04
N THR A 142 7.57 30.30 -23.95
CA THR A 142 6.59 31.04 -23.15
C THR A 142 5.14 30.95 -23.65
N GLY A 143 4.17 31.32 -22.80
CA GLY A 143 2.82 31.70 -23.25
C GLY A 143 1.84 32.06 -22.13
N HIS A 144 1.30 33.27 -22.18
CA HIS A 144 0.53 34.00 -21.17
C HIS A 144 -0.97 33.62 -21.02
N ALA A 145 -1.64 34.36 -20.11
CA ALA A 145 -2.90 34.11 -19.41
C ALA A 145 -4.14 34.87 -19.99
N GLU A 146 -5.20 34.94 -19.15
CA GLU A 146 -6.51 35.65 -19.23
C GLU A 146 -7.68 34.83 -19.84
N GLY A 147 -8.95 34.88 -19.39
CA GLY A 147 -9.72 35.60 -18.37
C GLY A 147 -11.23 35.28 -18.64
N ALA A 148 -12.01 34.77 -17.68
CA ALA A 148 -13.04 35.46 -16.86
C ALA A 148 -14.52 35.44 -17.37
N SER A 149 -15.45 35.41 -16.37
CA SER A 149 -16.94 35.61 -16.38
C SER A 149 -17.86 34.45 -16.82
N GLY A 150 -18.97 34.09 -16.16
CA GLY A 150 -19.66 34.58 -14.96
C GLY A 150 -21.18 34.30 -14.99
N THR A 151 -21.74 33.66 -13.94
CA THR A 151 -23.15 33.69 -13.43
C THR A 151 -24.31 33.12 -14.31
N LEU A 152 -25.39 32.45 -13.83
CA LEU A 152 -26.23 32.60 -12.62
C LEU A 152 -27.11 31.33 -12.36
N ARG A 153 -27.74 31.32 -11.18
CA ARG A 153 -28.49 30.28 -10.44
C ARG A 153 -29.73 29.67 -11.12
N THR A 154 -30.02 28.41 -10.75
CA THR A 154 -31.40 27.99 -10.40
C THR A 154 -31.39 26.94 -9.29
N SER A 155 -32.20 27.19 -8.26
CA SER A 155 -32.45 26.34 -7.08
C SER A 155 -33.58 25.37 -7.38
N LEU A 156 -33.46 24.11 -6.94
CA LEU A 156 -34.53 23.28 -6.32
C LEU A 156 -33.97 21.87 -6.00
N LEU A 157 -33.90 21.54 -4.71
CA LEU A 157 -33.85 20.17 -4.17
C LEU A 157 -35.28 19.56 -4.20
N PRO A 158 -35.50 18.23 -4.16
CA PRO A 158 -34.73 17.27 -3.35
C PRO A 158 -34.51 15.86 -3.92
N ALA A 159 -33.40 15.23 -3.55
CA ALA A 159 -33.30 13.83 -3.15
C ALA A 159 -31.86 13.57 -2.69
N THR A 160 -31.66 12.52 -1.89
CA THR A 160 -30.36 11.95 -1.52
C THR A 160 -29.51 11.71 -2.77
N THR A 161 -28.70 12.70 -3.15
CA THR A 161 -27.90 12.65 -4.36
C THR A 161 -26.46 12.46 -3.92
N THR A 162 -25.88 11.33 -4.30
CA THR A 162 -24.42 11.15 -4.33
C THR A 162 -23.81 12.40 -4.98
N PRO A 163 -22.86 13.10 -4.34
CA PRO A 163 -22.24 14.28 -4.92
C PRO A 163 -21.53 13.89 -6.23
N GLN A 164 -21.97 14.52 -7.32
CA GLN A 164 -21.62 14.17 -8.70
C GLN A 164 -20.62 15.16 -9.32
N THR A 165 -20.22 16.23 -8.62
CA THR A 165 -19.33 17.24 -9.18
C THR A 165 -18.00 17.34 -8.43
N ALA A 166 -16.91 17.57 -9.16
CA ALA A 166 -15.57 17.78 -8.58
C ALA A 166 -15.55 18.93 -7.55
N ALA A 167 -16.46 19.90 -7.68
CA ALA A 167 -16.62 21.01 -6.75
C ALA A 167 -17.13 20.58 -5.37
N GLU A 168 -18.02 19.59 -5.28
CA GLU A 168 -18.55 19.09 -4.00
C GLU A 168 -17.46 18.33 -3.22
N TYR A 169 -16.66 17.52 -3.91
CA TYR A 169 -15.48 16.86 -3.33
C TYR A 169 -14.49 17.90 -2.80
N GLU A 170 -14.18 18.93 -3.60
CA GLU A 170 -13.26 19.99 -3.18
C GLU A 170 -13.78 20.79 -1.98
N ALA A 171 -15.09 21.08 -1.92
CA ALA A 171 -15.71 21.74 -0.79
C ALA A 171 -15.59 20.89 0.49
N ALA A 172 -15.96 19.61 0.42
CA ALA A 172 -15.88 18.68 1.55
C ALA A 172 -14.45 18.50 2.07
N TRP A 173 -13.48 18.36 1.15
CA TRP A 173 -12.07 18.23 1.52
C TRP A 173 -11.49 19.51 2.12
N SER A 174 -11.89 20.66 1.59
CA SER A 174 -11.46 21.96 2.11
C SER A 174 -12.02 22.23 3.50
N GLU A 175 -13.28 21.87 3.75
CA GLU A 175 -13.90 21.95 5.06
C GLU A 175 -13.22 21.01 6.07
N TRP A 176 -13.01 19.74 5.70
CA TRP A 176 -12.30 18.78 6.55
C TRP A 176 -10.87 19.21 6.89
N LYS A 177 -10.16 19.82 5.93
CA LYS A 177 -8.83 20.39 6.14
C LYS A 177 -8.87 21.57 7.11
N ARG A 178 -9.89 22.43 7.02
CA ARG A 178 -10.06 23.60 7.91
C ARG A 178 -10.43 23.18 9.33
N ALA A 179 -11.20 22.10 9.47
CA ALA A 179 -11.58 21.53 10.76
C ALA A 179 -10.48 20.66 11.40
N ALA A 180 -9.20 20.89 11.05
CA ALA A 180 -8.07 20.15 11.59
C ALA A 180 -7.84 20.51 13.07
N PRO A 181 -7.80 19.52 13.99
CA PRO A 181 -7.26 19.69 15.33
C PRO A 181 -5.80 20.14 15.28
N GLU A 182 -5.32 20.74 16.37
CA GLU A 182 -3.92 21.15 16.51
C GLU A 182 -2.98 19.96 16.25
N GLY A 183 -1.99 20.15 15.39
CA GLY A 183 -1.05 19.11 14.98
C GLY A 183 -1.47 18.26 13.78
N GLU A 184 -2.75 18.24 13.39
CA GLU A 184 -3.23 17.45 12.24
C GLU A 184 -3.18 18.20 10.90
N SER A 185 -3.05 19.53 10.91
CA SER A 185 -3.19 20.39 9.72
C SER A 185 -2.29 19.96 8.55
N ARG A 186 -1.02 19.61 8.83
CA ARG A 186 -0.08 19.12 7.81
C ARG A 186 -0.51 17.77 7.25
N GLY A 187 -0.95 16.86 8.12
CA GLY A 187 -1.44 15.54 7.74
C GLY A 187 -2.69 15.61 6.87
N ARG A 188 -3.66 16.43 7.27
CA ARG A 188 -4.88 16.66 6.48
C ARG A 188 -4.60 17.30 5.14
N ALA A 189 -3.70 18.29 5.07
CA ALA A 189 -3.31 18.91 3.80
C ALA A 189 -2.71 17.90 2.82
N GLU A 190 -1.86 17.00 3.31
CA GLU A 190 -1.17 15.99 2.53
C GLU A 190 -2.13 14.85 2.08
N ALA A 191 -3.12 14.52 2.92
CA ALA A 191 -4.22 13.62 2.55
C ALA A 191 -5.12 14.24 1.47
N VAL A 192 -5.53 15.50 1.60
CA VAL A 192 -6.31 16.22 0.58
C VAL A 192 -5.55 16.29 -0.75
N LYS A 193 -4.25 16.57 -0.73
CA LYS A 193 -3.41 16.57 -1.93
C LYS A 193 -3.47 15.23 -2.68
N ARG A 194 -3.42 14.11 -1.95
CA ARG A 194 -3.54 12.77 -2.55
C ARG A 194 -4.95 12.49 -3.07
N MET A 195 -5.99 12.85 -2.32
CA MET A 195 -7.39 12.71 -2.77
C MET A 195 -7.65 13.48 -4.07
N ARG A 196 -7.11 14.69 -4.20
CA ARG A 196 -7.14 15.48 -5.44
C ARG A 196 -6.41 14.80 -6.59
N ALA A 197 -5.27 14.18 -6.31
CA ALA A 197 -4.53 13.45 -7.33
C ALA A 197 -5.32 12.23 -7.84
N CYS A 198 -6.00 11.48 -6.97
CA CYS A 198 -6.89 10.38 -7.35
C CYS A 198 -8.03 10.86 -8.25
N LEU A 199 -8.64 12.00 -7.93
CA LEU A 199 -9.74 12.56 -8.71
C LEU A 199 -9.29 13.07 -10.09
N LYS A 200 -8.14 13.75 -10.18
CA LYS A 200 -7.65 14.35 -11.43
C LYS A 200 -6.95 13.37 -12.36
N LYS A 201 -6.12 12.48 -11.81
CA LYS A 201 -5.25 11.58 -12.59
C LYS A 201 -5.86 10.21 -12.82
N GLY A 202 -7.07 9.95 -12.28
CA GLY A 202 -7.68 8.63 -12.33
C GLY A 202 -6.95 7.59 -11.47
N ASN A 203 -6.06 8.01 -10.56
CA ASN A 203 -5.32 7.06 -9.72
C ASN A 203 -6.30 6.29 -8.83
N SER A 204 -6.32 4.97 -9.00
CA SER A 204 -7.21 4.06 -8.31
C SER A 204 -6.75 3.71 -6.90
N VAL A 205 -5.54 4.12 -6.50
CA VAL A 205 -4.95 3.84 -5.19
C VAL A 205 -4.88 5.13 -4.37
N LEU A 206 -5.59 5.15 -3.24
CA LEU A 206 -5.49 6.20 -2.24
C LEU A 206 -4.76 5.69 -1.01
N TYR A 207 -3.55 6.22 -0.79
CA TYR A 207 -2.79 6.01 0.44
C TYR A 207 -2.89 7.24 1.34
N VAL A 208 -3.38 7.06 2.55
CA VAL A 208 -3.43 8.08 3.59
C VAL A 208 -2.40 7.66 4.65
N GLY A 209 -1.23 8.29 4.64
CA GLY A 209 -0.10 7.89 5.48
C GLY A 209 -0.35 7.99 6.98
N ARG A 210 0.66 7.61 7.78
CA ARG A 210 0.67 7.76 9.24
C ARG A 210 0.86 9.22 9.65
N VAL A 211 -0.19 10.01 9.53
CA VAL A 211 -0.15 11.45 9.81
C VAL A 211 -1.01 11.83 11.02
N GLY A 212 -1.35 10.85 11.85
CA GLY A 212 -2.08 11.06 13.10
C GLY A 212 -3.52 11.51 12.90
N LEU A 213 -4.16 11.14 11.78
CA LEU A 213 -5.54 11.56 11.51
C LEU A 213 -6.50 10.96 12.53
N THR A 214 -7.34 11.82 13.11
CA THR A 214 -8.45 11.40 13.98
C THR A 214 -9.74 11.14 13.19
N THR A 215 -9.92 11.80 12.05
CA THR A 215 -11.07 11.64 11.16
C THR A 215 -10.68 11.62 9.69
N LEU A 216 -11.60 11.18 8.83
CA LEU A 216 -11.54 11.31 7.38
C LEU A 216 -12.67 12.22 6.90
N PRO A 217 -12.57 12.81 5.70
CA PRO A 217 -13.69 13.51 5.10
C PRO A 217 -14.83 12.53 4.78
N ASP A 218 -16.07 13.02 4.79
CA ASP A 218 -17.25 12.19 4.52
C ASP A 218 -17.29 11.65 3.08
N LEU A 219 -16.58 12.32 2.17
CA LEU A 219 -16.48 11.95 0.76
C LEU A 219 -15.06 11.52 0.41
N LEU A 220 -14.92 10.24 0.04
CA LEU A 220 -13.70 9.69 -0.54
C LEU A 220 -13.78 9.74 -2.07
N PRO A 221 -12.65 9.87 -2.79
CA PRO A 221 -12.67 9.90 -4.25
C PRO A 221 -13.38 8.66 -4.82
N PRO A 222 -14.30 8.82 -5.78
CA PRO A 222 -15.23 7.74 -6.16
C PRO A 222 -14.57 6.64 -7.02
N ASN A 223 -13.46 6.96 -7.68
CA ASN A 223 -12.77 6.10 -8.64
C ASN A 223 -11.68 5.21 -8.02
N ILE A 224 -11.55 5.19 -6.69
CA ILE A 224 -10.53 4.38 -6.03
C ILE A 224 -10.96 2.91 -5.95
N THR A 225 -10.04 2.02 -6.31
CA THR A 225 -10.16 0.57 -6.11
C THR A 225 -9.43 0.13 -4.86
N THR A 226 -8.45 0.91 -4.38
CA THR A 226 -7.59 0.51 -3.28
C THR A 226 -7.43 1.66 -2.28
N LEU A 227 -7.73 1.39 -1.01
CA LEU A 227 -7.66 2.36 0.08
C LEU A 227 -6.78 1.85 1.21
N PHE A 228 -5.68 2.55 1.47
CA PHE A 228 -4.72 2.24 2.53
C PHE A 228 -4.64 3.40 3.51
N ILE A 229 -5.00 3.17 4.77
CA ILE A 229 -4.95 4.17 5.86
C ILE A 229 -4.32 3.57 7.12
N PRO A 230 -3.06 3.09 7.06
CA PRO A 230 -2.44 2.45 8.20
C PRO A 230 -2.01 3.47 9.25
N GLY A 231 -2.12 3.11 10.54
CA GLY A 231 -1.42 3.79 11.62
C GLY A 231 -1.86 5.23 11.88
N ASN A 232 -3.17 5.47 11.92
CA ASN A 232 -3.77 6.72 12.34
C ASN A 232 -4.55 6.50 13.65
N THR A 233 -5.28 7.51 14.13
CA THR A 233 -6.09 7.44 15.35
C THR A 233 -7.59 7.45 15.01
N LEU A 234 -7.95 6.93 13.84
CA LEU A 234 -9.32 6.92 13.36
C LEU A 234 -10.21 6.07 14.27
N THR A 235 -11.35 6.64 14.68
CA THR A 235 -12.38 5.96 15.47
C THR A 235 -13.56 5.48 14.63
N ARG A 236 -13.73 6.07 13.44
CA ARG A 236 -14.78 5.75 12.46
C ARG A 236 -14.26 5.95 11.03
N LEU A 237 -14.90 5.29 10.07
CA LEU A 237 -14.70 5.51 8.64
C LEU A 237 -15.96 6.12 8.00
N PRO A 238 -15.80 6.91 6.93
CA PRO A 238 -16.91 7.41 6.11
C PRO A 238 -17.49 6.28 5.24
N ALA A 239 -18.49 6.61 4.42
CA ALA A 239 -18.99 5.69 3.40
C ALA A 239 -17.87 5.31 2.42
N LEU A 240 -17.78 4.02 2.09
CA LEU A 240 -16.76 3.50 1.20
C LEU A 240 -17.20 3.61 -0.27
N PRO A 241 -16.30 3.96 -1.20
CA PRO A 241 -16.61 3.98 -2.62
C PRO A 241 -17.09 2.61 -3.12
N PRO A 242 -18.11 2.55 -3.99
CA PRO A 242 -18.69 1.28 -4.43
C PRO A 242 -17.74 0.42 -5.27
N GLY A 243 -16.76 1.05 -5.94
CA GLY A 243 -15.74 0.39 -6.76
C GLY A 243 -14.55 -0.18 -5.98
N LEU A 244 -14.53 -0.04 -4.65
CA LEU A 244 -13.38 -0.47 -3.84
C LEU A 244 -13.22 -2.00 -3.86
N ARG A 245 -12.01 -2.45 -4.18
CA ARG A 245 -11.55 -3.85 -4.21
C ARG A 245 -10.69 -4.20 -3.00
N GLU A 246 -9.89 -3.26 -2.52
CA GLU A 246 -8.98 -3.48 -1.40
C GLU A 246 -9.09 -2.38 -0.35
N LEU A 247 -9.28 -2.79 0.91
CA LEU A 247 -9.34 -1.88 2.05
C LEU A 247 -8.35 -2.32 3.12
N SER A 248 -7.50 -1.39 3.55
CA SER A 248 -6.62 -1.58 4.69
C SER A 248 -6.64 -0.35 5.60
N VAL A 249 -7.13 -0.54 6.82
CA VAL A 249 -7.26 0.51 7.85
C VAL A 249 -6.66 0.02 9.17
N SER A 250 -5.56 -0.74 9.05
CA SER A 250 -4.90 -1.41 10.16
C SER A 250 -4.19 -0.42 11.09
N TYR A 251 -3.98 -0.78 12.35
CA TYR A 251 -3.39 0.11 13.37
C TYR A 251 -4.17 1.43 13.54
N ASN A 252 -5.49 1.34 13.74
CA ASN A 252 -6.34 2.48 14.10
C ASN A 252 -7.08 2.19 15.42
N GLN A 253 -8.08 3.01 15.76
CA GLN A 253 -8.92 2.85 16.94
C GLN A 253 -10.38 2.59 16.56
N LEU A 254 -10.62 1.95 15.41
CA LEU A 254 -11.96 1.72 14.88
C LEU A 254 -12.74 0.78 15.81
N THR A 255 -13.95 1.19 16.16
CA THR A 255 -14.89 0.38 16.97
C THR A 255 -15.92 -0.34 16.11
N ARG A 256 -16.16 0.17 14.89
CA ARG A 256 -17.06 -0.40 13.88
C ARG A 256 -16.57 -0.08 12.47
N LEU A 257 -17.02 -0.87 11.50
CA LEU A 257 -16.85 -0.60 10.07
C LEU A 257 -18.17 -0.18 9.43
N PRO A 258 -18.15 0.65 8.39
CA PRO A 258 -19.30 0.91 7.53
C PRO A 258 -19.67 -0.34 6.72
N GLN A 259 -20.78 -0.27 5.98
CA GLN A 259 -21.11 -1.32 5.02
C GLN A 259 -19.98 -1.48 3.99
N LEU A 260 -19.59 -2.74 3.74
CA LEU A 260 -18.52 -3.05 2.81
C LEU A 260 -19.04 -3.02 1.37
N PRO A 261 -18.26 -2.48 0.42
CA PRO A 261 -18.61 -2.53 -1.00
C PRO A 261 -18.75 -3.97 -1.50
N PRO A 262 -19.74 -4.27 -2.36
CA PRO A 262 -19.99 -5.64 -2.82
C PRO A 262 -18.82 -6.22 -3.62
N GLY A 263 -17.98 -5.36 -4.20
CA GLY A 263 -16.82 -5.74 -4.99
C GLY A 263 -15.53 -5.96 -4.20
N LEU A 264 -15.54 -5.84 -2.87
CA LEU A 264 -14.33 -5.91 -2.06
C LEU A 264 -13.76 -7.35 -2.02
N CYS A 265 -12.50 -7.49 -2.40
CA CYS A 265 -11.77 -8.75 -2.45
C CYS A 265 -10.81 -8.92 -1.26
N LYS A 266 -10.29 -7.82 -0.70
CA LYS A 266 -9.32 -7.85 0.41
C LYS A 266 -9.69 -6.84 1.51
N LEU A 267 -9.74 -7.31 2.75
CA LEU A 267 -10.03 -6.51 3.93
C LEU A 267 -8.96 -6.71 5.02
N SER A 268 -8.26 -5.63 5.38
CA SER A 268 -7.24 -5.60 6.42
C SER A 268 -7.56 -4.57 7.50
N VAL A 269 -8.05 -5.02 8.65
CA VAL A 269 -8.53 -4.19 9.76
C VAL A 269 -7.88 -4.57 11.08
N PHE A 270 -6.74 -5.25 11.02
CA PHE A 270 -6.06 -5.75 12.21
C PHE A 270 -5.53 -4.62 13.11
N ASN A 271 -5.36 -4.93 14.39
CA ASN A 271 -4.91 -3.98 15.41
C ASN A 271 -5.83 -2.74 15.50
N ASN A 272 -7.12 -2.99 15.71
CA ASN A 272 -8.19 -2.01 15.95
C ASN A 272 -8.97 -2.41 17.23
N GLN A 273 -10.13 -1.79 17.47
CA GLN A 273 -11.00 -2.07 18.62
C GLN A 273 -12.37 -2.63 18.20
N LEU A 274 -12.45 -3.30 17.05
CA LEU A 274 -13.70 -3.81 16.49
C LEU A 274 -14.30 -4.90 17.38
N THR A 275 -15.58 -4.79 17.70
CA THR A 275 -16.34 -5.81 18.47
C THR A 275 -17.17 -6.73 17.58
N SER A 276 -17.44 -6.31 16.35
CA SER A 276 -18.12 -7.07 15.30
C SER A 276 -17.68 -6.60 13.91
N LEU A 277 -17.84 -7.47 12.91
CA LEU A 277 -17.70 -7.12 11.49
C LEU A 277 -19.10 -7.01 10.83
N PRO A 278 -19.27 -6.13 9.82
CA PRO A 278 -20.46 -6.10 8.97
C PRO A 278 -20.55 -7.37 8.10
N ALA A 279 -21.65 -7.51 7.34
CA ALA A 279 -21.76 -8.58 6.35
C ALA A 279 -20.57 -8.54 5.37
N LEU A 280 -19.94 -9.70 5.16
CA LEU A 280 -18.80 -9.82 4.26
C LEU A 280 -19.29 -9.97 2.82
N PRO A 281 -18.69 -9.27 1.85
CA PRO A 281 -19.00 -9.45 0.44
C PRO A 281 -18.70 -10.88 -0.02
N SER A 282 -19.53 -11.41 -0.92
CA SER A 282 -19.39 -12.79 -1.43
C SER A 282 -18.07 -13.02 -2.17
N GLY A 283 -17.48 -11.97 -2.75
CA GLY A 283 -16.20 -12.01 -3.45
C GLY A 283 -14.96 -11.82 -2.58
N LEU A 284 -15.10 -11.71 -1.25
CA LEU A 284 -13.96 -11.49 -0.36
C LEU A 284 -13.07 -12.74 -0.31
N GLN A 285 -11.78 -12.56 -0.59
CA GLN A 285 -10.78 -13.63 -0.63
C GLN A 285 -9.84 -13.58 0.57
N ILE A 286 -9.55 -12.39 1.11
CA ILE A 286 -8.60 -12.19 2.20
C ILE A 286 -9.23 -11.35 3.30
N LEU A 287 -9.23 -11.86 4.53
CA LEU A 287 -9.68 -11.18 5.74
C LEU A 287 -8.61 -11.22 6.83
N TRP A 288 -8.02 -10.07 7.13
CA TRP A 288 -7.11 -9.88 8.26
C TRP A 288 -7.75 -8.98 9.32
N ALA A 289 -8.29 -9.58 10.37
CA ALA A 289 -8.95 -8.90 11.48
C ALA A 289 -8.38 -9.28 12.86
N TYR A 290 -7.18 -9.85 12.90
CA TYR A 290 -6.49 -10.21 14.14
C TYR A 290 -6.21 -8.99 15.05
N ARG A 291 -5.96 -9.23 16.35
CA ARG A 291 -5.77 -8.17 17.35
C ARG A 291 -6.91 -7.14 17.35
N ASN A 292 -8.14 -7.62 17.47
CA ASN A 292 -9.34 -6.82 17.68
C ASN A 292 -10.08 -7.31 18.95
N ARG A 293 -11.34 -6.92 19.13
CA ARG A 293 -12.21 -7.37 20.24
C ARG A 293 -13.43 -8.13 19.71
N LEU A 294 -13.30 -8.80 18.56
CA LEU A 294 -14.40 -9.49 17.91
C LEU A 294 -14.91 -10.61 18.82
N THR A 295 -16.21 -10.61 19.09
CA THR A 295 -16.89 -11.64 19.91
C THR A 295 -17.51 -12.74 19.07
N ARG A 296 -17.78 -12.43 17.79
CA ARG A 296 -18.31 -13.33 16.77
C ARG A 296 -17.85 -12.88 15.38
N LEU A 297 -17.88 -13.81 14.43
CA LEU A 297 -17.71 -13.51 13.01
C LEU A 297 -19.07 -13.61 12.28
N PRO A 298 -19.29 -12.79 11.24
CA PRO A 298 -20.39 -12.99 10.30
C PRO A 298 -20.16 -14.28 9.48
N ALA A 299 -21.15 -14.64 8.66
CA ALA A 299 -20.97 -15.71 7.68
C ALA A 299 -19.76 -15.39 6.77
N LEU A 300 -18.88 -16.38 6.62
CA LEU A 300 -17.70 -16.30 5.79
C LEU A 300 -18.08 -16.62 4.33
N PRO A 301 -17.57 -15.86 3.36
CA PRO A 301 -17.82 -16.17 1.96
C PRO A 301 -17.06 -17.45 1.55
N PRO A 302 -17.65 -18.30 0.69
CA PRO A 302 -17.03 -19.57 0.30
C PRO A 302 -15.72 -19.39 -0.48
N GLY A 303 -15.54 -18.23 -1.12
CA GLY A 303 -14.31 -17.87 -1.84
C GLY A 303 -13.16 -17.36 -0.94
N LEU A 304 -13.33 -17.35 0.38
CA LEU A 304 -12.31 -16.87 1.31
C LEU A 304 -11.12 -17.85 1.34
N ARG A 305 -9.94 -17.35 1.01
CA ARG A 305 -8.68 -18.09 0.95
C ARG A 305 -7.80 -17.86 2.16
N GLU A 306 -7.94 -16.70 2.79
CA GLU A 306 -7.13 -16.35 3.95
C GLU A 306 -7.98 -15.67 5.02
N LEU A 307 -7.98 -16.24 6.21
CA LEU A 307 -8.67 -15.73 7.40
C LEU A 307 -7.66 -15.62 8.53
N SER A 308 -7.38 -14.41 9.00
CA SER A 308 -6.58 -14.18 10.20
C SER A 308 -7.39 -13.40 11.24
N VAL A 309 -7.81 -14.07 12.31
CA VAL A 309 -8.65 -13.57 13.39
C VAL A 309 -8.09 -13.87 14.78
N TYR A 310 -6.86 -14.39 14.90
CA TYR A 310 -6.20 -14.57 16.19
C TYR A 310 -6.15 -13.29 17.06
N ARG A 311 -6.00 -13.46 18.38
CA ARG A 311 -6.05 -12.36 19.36
C ARG A 311 -7.34 -11.53 19.24
N ASN A 312 -8.47 -12.21 19.18
CA ASN A 312 -9.82 -11.66 19.36
C ASN A 312 -10.48 -12.30 20.60
N GLN A 313 -11.77 -12.04 20.81
CA GLN A 313 -12.58 -12.58 21.91
C GLN A 313 -13.62 -13.59 21.39
N LEU A 314 -13.27 -14.32 20.32
CA LEU A 314 -14.17 -15.27 19.68
C LEU A 314 -14.37 -16.49 20.59
N THR A 315 -15.62 -16.81 20.91
CA THR A 315 -15.98 -18.04 21.65
C THR A 315 -16.34 -19.20 20.72
N ARG A 316 -16.64 -18.88 19.46
CA ARG A 316 -16.98 -19.85 18.40
C ARG A 316 -16.66 -19.28 17.02
N LEU A 317 -16.43 -20.17 16.07
CA LEU A 317 -16.36 -19.87 14.65
C LEU A 317 -17.76 -20.04 14.01
N PRO A 318 -18.06 -19.34 12.90
CA PRO A 318 -19.32 -19.48 12.19
C PRO A 318 -19.37 -20.80 11.42
N GLU A 319 -20.54 -21.40 11.25
CA GLU A 319 -20.71 -22.68 10.52
C GLU A 319 -20.13 -22.64 9.10
N SER A 320 -20.19 -21.49 8.44
CA SER A 320 -19.58 -21.25 7.12
C SER A 320 -18.08 -21.56 7.04
N ILE A 321 -17.37 -21.69 8.16
CA ILE A 321 -15.97 -22.12 8.19
C ILE A 321 -15.78 -23.51 7.55
N THR A 322 -16.79 -24.39 7.63
CA THR A 322 -16.73 -25.74 7.02
C THR A 322 -16.91 -25.70 5.50
N GLY A 323 -17.37 -24.58 4.94
CA GLY A 323 -17.56 -24.37 3.51
C GLY A 323 -16.37 -23.70 2.82
N LEU A 324 -15.27 -23.44 3.55
CA LEU A 324 -14.05 -22.90 2.96
C LEU A 324 -13.28 -23.97 2.18
N SER A 325 -12.50 -23.53 1.19
CA SER A 325 -11.58 -24.41 0.47
C SER A 325 -10.60 -25.10 1.43
N SER A 326 -10.21 -26.34 1.13
CA SER A 326 -9.14 -27.04 1.87
C SER A 326 -7.79 -26.34 1.80
N GLU A 327 -7.60 -25.45 0.81
CA GLU A 327 -6.41 -24.62 0.65
C GLU A 327 -6.47 -23.31 1.46
N ALA A 328 -7.62 -23.02 2.09
CA ALA A 328 -7.79 -21.79 2.84
C ALA A 328 -6.92 -21.80 4.10
N THR A 329 -6.17 -20.73 4.32
CA THR A 329 -5.36 -20.55 5.53
C THR A 329 -6.18 -19.85 6.60
N VAL A 330 -6.30 -20.46 7.78
CA VAL A 330 -7.04 -19.92 8.93
C VAL A 330 -6.11 -19.78 10.14
N ASN A 331 -5.95 -18.55 10.65
CA ASN A 331 -5.06 -18.19 11.77
C ASN A 331 -5.78 -17.40 12.86
#